data_AF-A0A7K0EGZ7-F1
#
_entry.id   AF-A0A7K0EGZ7-F1
#
_cell.length_a   1.000
_cell.length_b   1.000
_cell.length_c   1.000
_cell.angle_alpha   90.00
_cell.angle_beta   90.00
_cell.angle_gamma   90.00
#
_symmetry.space_group_name_H-M   'P 1'
#
loop_
_entity.id
_entity.type
_entity.pdbx_description
1 polymer ?
#
loop_
_entity_poly.entity_id
_entity_poly.type
_entity_poly.pdbx_seq_one_letter_code
_entity_poly.pdbx_strand_id
1 'polypeptide(L)'
;MIRSGSNTAFLSLFKLWIWKVVLVAAIIQGLFFFSPENIFAITCVISAWWLVDKLILNKETLARYTFSTVIILGYSLTQYCLPLIFTLLEGKPLVYNLKFPYSVFIHSLLALAVFLSMHHLYKIWREGLGSKLYNKMSWILRKNYFFTPPSDFQLWMIGFIGLAGMIITFISVNHYDGTALERGAGAKFLHGLVPYAYAPFFILLKPLLQPNRPQFLKKPFFKVLVFAVVLLFVGMGGNSRGLFMTGITAVGISYLIGLLLGKFDYKIFNLKNFALALVGVWIITGPLAKLGTAMVIVRAQRSNVSSEELIMKTLQTYQDDKAIQRYKSINFIDKYDWDETYFDNIFLARFCNLKYNDASLELAYKIRNTDKEMFNYSVDKFWSTLPAPIISFFRIKIDKLTLNTFSYGDYLYYRAGGQYIPGAFRTGHFAGTGLATFGWWYLLLMGVGVLPLFFLVDLFVVNFRENGYNSTYLSLAGLIEITFFFTLFSVSNFSESVVNIYSFFARGWFQMLLLYWLLLFVTRKLGFLKRFV
;
A
#
# COMPACT_ATOMS: atom_id res chain seq x y z
N MET A 1 15.63 -6.04 29.52
CA MET A 1 16.97 -6.37 28.99
C MET A 1 16.78 -7.30 27.78
N ILE A 2 16.76 -6.78 26.55
CA ILE A 2 16.73 -7.62 25.34
C ILE A 2 18.15 -7.60 24.77
N ARG A 3 18.85 -8.73 24.87
CA ARG A 3 20.24 -8.92 24.45
C ARG A 3 20.38 -8.79 22.92
N SER A 4 21.53 -8.25 22.49
CA SER A 4 21.94 -8.03 21.10
C SER A 4 21.97 -9.27 20.20
N GLY A 5 21.81 -10.48 20.75
CA GLY A 5 21.68 -11.73 20.00
C GLY A 5 20.28 -12.01 19.43
N SER A 6 19.24 -11.26 19.83
CA SER A 6 17.86 -11.54 19.36
C SER A 6 17.56 -10.98 17.96
N ASN A 7 18.19 -9.87 17.56
CA ASN A 7 17.91 -9.19 16.29
C ASN A 7 18.39 -9.99 15.07
N THR A 8 19.40 -10.85 15.21
CA THR A 8 19.88 -11.71 14.12
C THR A 8 19.06 -12.99 13.99
N ALA A 9 18.50 -13.50 15.10
CA ALA A 9 17.81 -14.77 15.14
C ALA A 9 16.51 -14.76 14.32
N PHE A 10 15.65 -13.74 14.48
CA PHE A 10 14.42 -13.70 13.69
C PHE A 10 14.70 -13.46 12.20
N LEU A 11 15.65 -12.58 11.86
CA LEU A 11 15.99 -12.32 10.46
C LEU A 11 16.51 -13.59 9.77
N SER A 12 17.39 -14.36 10.40
CA SER A 12 17.87 -15.63 9.84
C SER A 12 16.77 -16.68 9.72
N LEU A 13 15.90 -16.78 10.73
CA LEU A 13 14.72 -17.66 10.69
C LEU A 13 13.76 -17.25 9.56
N PHE A 14 13.46 -15.96 9.42
CA PHE A 14 12.60 -15.43 8.36
C PHE A 14 13.14 -15.81 6.99
N LYS A 15 14.43 -15.54 6.74
CA LYS A 15 15.11 -15.93 5.49
C LYS A 15 15.02 -17.44 5.22
N LEU A 16 15.29 -18.26 6.23
CA LEU A 16 15.22 -19.71 6.10
C LEU A 16 13.81 -20.18 5.73
N TRP A 17 12.79 -19.72 6.47
CA TRP A 17 11.41 -20.16 6.28
C TRP A 17 10.82 -19.69 4.97
N ILE A 18 11.06 -18.44 4.59
CA ILE A 18 10.53 -17.94 3.31
C ILE A 18 11.19 -18.63 2.12
N TRP A 19 12.49 -18.93 2.18
CA TRP A 19 13.14 -19.76 1.17
C TRP A 19 12.54 -21.16 1.10
N LYS A 20 12.31 -21.82 2.24
CA LYS A 20 11.65 -23.13 2.27
C LYS A 20 10.27 -23.08 1.60
N VAL A 21 9.45 -22.09 1.95
CA VAL A 21 8.11 -21.92 1.38
C VAL A 21 8.18 -21.65 -0.12
N VAL A 22 9.03 -20.73 -0.57
CA VAL A 22 9.19 -20.40 -1.99
C VAL A 22 9.68 -21.61 -2.79
N LEU A 23 10.67 -22.36 -2.30
CA LEU A 23 11.20 -23.53 -3.00
C LEU A 23 10.20 -24.68 -3.06
N VAL A 24 9.49 -24.97 -1.96
CA VAL A 24 8.43 -25.97 -1.94
C VAL A 24 7.30 -25.57 -2.89
N ALA A 25 6.85 -24.31 -2.84
CA ALA A 25 5.82 -23.83 -3.75
C ALA A 25 6.27 -23.87 -5.23
N ALA A 26 7.53 -23.52 -5.51
CA ALA A 26 8.11 -23.59 -6.86
C ALA A 26 8.17 -25.03 -7.39
N ILE A 27 8.59 -26.00 -6.56
CA ILE A 27 8.63 -27.42 -6.94
C ILE A 27 7.21 -27.92 -7.23
N ILE A 28 6.26 -27.67 -6.33
CA ILE A 28 4.87 -28.12 -6.50
C ILE A 28 4.24 -27.44 -7.74
N GLN A 29 4.46 -26.14 -7.93
CA GLN A 29 4.00 -25.43 -9.14
C GLN A 29 4.60 -26.01 -10.43
N GLY A 30 5.91 -26.32 -10.43
CA GLY A 30 6.57 -26.92 -11.57
C GLY A 30 6.09 -28.34 -11.89
N LEU A 31 5.73 -29.13 -10.87
CA LEU A 31 5.25 -30.50 -11.04
C LEU A 31 3.77 -30.57 -11.47
N PHE A 32 2.88 -29.84 -10.81
CA PHE A 32 1.44 -29.92 -11.06
C PHE A 32 0.94 -28.99 -12.16
N PHE A 33 1.67 -27.91 -12.46
CA PHE A 33 1.31 -26.91 -13.47
C PHE A 33 2.46 -26.71 -14.45
N PHE A 34 2.97 -27.79 -15.03
CA PHE A 34 4.10 -27.75 -15.96
C PHE A 34 3.72 -27.05 -17.27
N SER A 35 4.31 -25.88 -17.53
CA SER A 35 4.30 -25.20 -18.83
C SER A 35 5.55 -24.32 -18.98
N PRO A 36 6.02 -24.04 -20.21
CA PRO A 36 7.18 -23.16 -20.43
C PRO A 36 7.02 -21.78 -19.77
N GLU A 37 5.82 -21.20 -19.83
CA GLU A 37 5.48 -19.91 -19.23
C GLU A 37 5.56 -19.99 -17.70
N ASN A 38 5.02 -21.07 -17.12
CA ASN A 38 5.01 -21.25 -15.67
C ASN A 38 6.41 -21.50 -15.12
N ILE A 39 7.24 -22.30 -15.81
CA ILE A 39 8.65 -22.54 -15.43
C ILE A 39 9.47 -21.24 -15.53
N PHE A 40 9.24 -20.44 -16.57
CA PHE A 40 9.87 -19.13 -16.69
C PHE A 40 9.48 -18.21 -15.52
N ALA A 41 8.19 -18.13 -15.21
CA ALA A 41 7.67 -17.36 -14.09
C ALA A 41 8.29 -17.79 -12.75
N ILE A 42 8.37 -19.09 -12.49
CA ILE A 42 9.02 -19.66 -11.29
C ILE A 42 10.50 -19.25 -11.22
N THR A 43 11.21 -19.32 -12.34
CA THR A 43 12.63 -18.92 -12.43
C THR A 43 12.80 -17.44 -12.11
N CYS A 44 11.91 -16.58 -12.61
CA CYS A 44 11.89 -15.15 -12.27
C CYS A 44 11.62 -14.93 -10.78
N VAL A 45 10.69 -15.67 -10.16
CA VAL A 45 10.41 -15.58 -8.73
C VAL A 45 11.64 -15.94 -7.88
N ILE A 46 12.30 -17.06 -8.19
CA ILE A 46 13.51 -17.51 -7.48
C ILE A 46 14.62 -16.47 -7.62
N SER A 47 14.84 -15.97 -8.84
CA SER A 47 15.89 -14.97 -9.14
C SER A 47 15.62 -13.65 -8.43
N ALA A 48 14.38 -13.16 -8.50
CA ALA A 48 13.95 -11.93 -7.83
C ALA A 48 14.13 -12.02 -6.32
N TRP A 49 13.69 -13.12 -5.70
CA TRP A 49 13.82 -13.31 -4.26
C TRP A 49 15.28 -13.46 -3.82
N TRP A 50 16.11 -14.14 -4.62
CA TRP A 50 17.54 -14.23 -4.38
C TRP A 50 18.23 -12.87 -4.31
N LEU A 51 17.94 -11.99 -5.27
CA LEU A 51 18.47 -10.63 -5.28
C LEU A 51 18.08 -9.84 -4.02
N VAL A 52 16.81 -9.94 -3.62
CA VAL A 52 16.26 -9.23 -2.44
C VAL A 52 16.87 -9.74 -1.14
N ASP A 53 16.99 -11.07 -1.00
CA ASP A 53 17.59 -11.68 0.18
C ASP A 53 19.05 -11.23 0.38
N LYS A 54 19.81 -11.16 -0.70
CA LYS A 54 21.23 -10.74 -0.68
C LYS A 54 21.41 -9.25 -0.46
N LEU A 55 20.67 -8.40 -1.18
CA LEU A 55 20.92 -6.96 -1.22
C LEU A 55 20.14 -6.17 -0.15
N ILE A 56 18.94 -6.64 0.22
CA ILE A 56 18.00 -5.89 1.04
C ILE A 56 17.87 -6.47 2.45
N LEU A 57 17.71 -7.79 2.58
CA LEU A 57 17.47 -8.43 3.88
C LEU A 57 18.74 -8.56 4.73
N ASN A 58 19.43 -7.47 5.02
CA ASN A 58 20.52 -7.44 5.99
C ASN A 58 20.23 -6.42 7.10
N LYS A 59 20.85 -6.64 8.26
CA LYS A 59 20.59 -5.86 9.48
C LYS A 59 20.82 -4.36 9.27
N GLU A 60 21.89 -4.01 8.57
CA GLU A 60 22.23 -2.60 8.35
C GLU A 60 21.23 -1.91 7.43
N THR A 61 20.89 -2.54 6.31
CA THR A 61 19.87 -2.06 5.38
C THR A 61 18.53 -1.89 6.10
N LEU A 62 18.04 -2.91 6.80
CA LEU A 62 16.77 -2.85 7.53
C LEU A 62 16.72 -1.72 8.57
N ALA A 63 17.80 -1.53 9.32
CA ALA A 63 17.87 -0.53 10.40
C ALA A 63 18.03 0.91 9.89
N ARG A 64 18.89 1.12 8.87
CA ARG A 64 19.20 2.47 8.38
C ARG A 64 18.22 2.96 7.31
N TYR A 65 17.68 2.04 6.52
CA TYR A 65 16.94 2.29 5.29
C TYR A 65 15.57 1.59 5.36
N THR A 66 14.87 1.73 6.49
CA THR A 66 13.71 0.89 6.82
C THR A 66 12.56 1.05 5.82
N PHE A 67 12.17 2.27 5.44
CA PHE A 67 11.00 2.46 4.60
C PHE A 67 11.29 2.20 3.12
N SER A 68 12.49 2.54 2.64
CA SER A 68 12.93 2.08 1.31
C SER A 68 13.02 0.56 1.22
N THR A 69 13.48 -0.10 2.28
CA THR A 69 13.44 -1.57 2.40
C THR A 69 12.00 -2.10 2.37
N VAL A 70 11.06 -1.46 3.09
CA VAL A 70 9.63 -1.83 3.07
C VAL A 70 9.06 -1.75 1.65
N ILE A 71 9.42 -0.72 0.88
CA ILE A 71 8.96 -0.56 -0.51
C ILE A 71 9.46 -1.71 -1.38
N ILE A 72 10.77 -2.01 -1.34
CA ILE A 72 11.35 -3.07 -2.17
C ILE A 72 10.84 -4.44 -1.74
N LEU A 73 10.82 -4.71 -0.43
CA LEU A 73 10.29 -5.96 0.12
C LEU A 73 8.81 -6.13 -0.23
N GLY A 74 8.02 -5.08 -0.12
CA GLY A 74 6.61 -5.07 -0.49
C GLY A 74 6.40 -5.37 -1.96
N TYR A 75 7.12 -4.71 -2.86
CA TYR A 75 7.12 -5.03 -4.29
C TYR A 75 7.50 -6.49 -4.56
N SER A 76 8.58 -6.97 -3.97
CA SER A 76 9.06 -8.35 -4.20
C SER A 76 8.11 -9.42 -3.65
N LEU A 77 7.51 -9.19 -2.48
CA LEU A 77 6.52 -10.11 -1.94
C LEU A 77 5.26 -10.12 -2.79
N THR A 78 4.75 -8.94 -3.17
CA THR A 78 3.46 -8.81 -3.85
C THR A 78 3.49 -9.16 -5.34
N GLN A 79 4.65 -9.04 -6.00
CA GLN A 79 4.81 -9.38 -7.42
C GLN A 79 5.42 -10.77 -7.66
N TYR A 80 6.03 -11.41 -6.64
CA TYR A 80 6.70 -12.71 -6.82
C TYR A 80 6.30 -13.76 -5.79
N CYS A 81 6.65 -13.56 -4.52
CA CYS A 81 6.49 -14.62 -3.52
C CYS A 81 5.02 -14.96 -3.21
N LEU A 82 4.18 -13.94 -2.97
CA LEU A 82 2.78 -14.13 -2.65
C LEU A 82 1.98 -14.70 -3.84
N PRO A 83 2.14 -14.22 -5.09
CA PRO A 83 1.54 -14.87 -6.25
C PRO A 83 1.85 -16.37 -6.32
N LEU A 84 3.12 -16.76 -6.21
CA LEU A 84 3.53 -18.18 -6.26
C LEU A 84 2.82 -19.05 -5.22
N ILE A 85 2.71 -18.54 -3.99
CA ILE A 85 2.10 -19.28 -2.88
C ILE A 85 0.58 -19.32 -3.01
N PHE A 86 -0.04 -18.18 -3.32
CA PHE A 86 -1.50 -18.07 -3.29
C PHE A 86 -2.17 -18.68 -4.51
N THR A 87 -1.56 -18.62 -5.71
CA THR A 87 -2.11 -19.35 -6.86
C THR A 87 -2.03 -20.85 -6.61
N LEU A 88 -0.96 -21.33 -5.97
CA LEU A 88 -0.83 -22.73 -5.58
C LEU A 88 -1.92 -23.16 -4.59
N LEU A 89 -2.20 -22.33 -3.57
CA LEU A 89 -3.27 -22.61 -2.60
C LEU A 89 -4.66 -22.61 -3.22
N GLU A 90 -4.88 -21.86 -4.30
CA GLU A 90 -6.12 -21.88 -5.09
C GLU A 90 -6.13 -23.00 -6.16
N GLY A 91 -5.08 -23.81 -6.26
CA GLY A 91 -4.98 -24.87 -7.26
C GLY A 91 -4.85 -24.36 -8.70
N LYS A 92 -4.16 -23.22 -8.87
CA LYS A 92 -3.97 -22.54 -10.15
C LYS A 92 -2.49 -22.40 -10.52
N PRO A 93 -2.14 -22.38 -11.82
CA PRO A 93 -0.78 -22.03 -12.25
C PRO A 93 -0.44 -20.59 -11.84
N LEU A 94 0.84 -20.29 -11.61
CA LEU A 94 1.30 -18.91 -11.38
C LEU A 94 0.96 -17.98 -12.56
N VAL A 95 0.92 -18.52 -13.78
CA VAL A 95 0.54 -17.79 -15.00
C VAL A 95 -0.96 -17.77 -15.28
N TYR A 96 -1.80 -18.14 -14.30
CA TYR A 96 -3.25 -18.20 -14.46
C TYR A 96 -3.84 -16.89 -14.99
N ASN A 97 -4.63 -17.00 -16.06
CA ASN A 97 -5.32 -15.89 -16.72
C ASN A 97 -4.40 -14.74 -17.18
N LEU A 98 -3.09 -14.97 -17.31
CA LEU A 98 -2.15 -14.00 -17.91
C LEU A 98 -2.05 -14.24 -19.41
N LYS A 99 -2.24 -13.19 -20.21
CA LYS A 99 -2.14 -13.25 -21.67
C LYS A 99 -0.70 -13.10 -22.16
N PHE A 100 0.11 -12.32 -21.45
CA PHE A 100 1.53 -12.07 -21.76
C PHE A 100 2.42 -12.37 -20.54
N PRO A 101 2.45 -13.64 -20.06
CA PRO A 101 3.18 -14.00 -18.84
C PRO A 101 4.67 -13.64 -18.92
N TYR A 102 5.35 -13.91 -20.03
CA TYR A 102 6.76 -13.53 -20.21
C TYR A 102 6.99 -12.03 -20.00
N SER A 103 6.17 -11.20 -20.66
CA SER A 103 6.27 -9.74 -20.53
C SER A 103 6.02 -9.27 -19.11
N VAL A 104 5.01 -9.80 -18.42
CA VAL A 104 4.71 -9.44 -17.03
C VAL A 104 5.93 -9.68 -16.13
N PHE A 105 6.53 -10.86 -16.20
CA PHE A 105 7.68 -11.20 -15.36
C PHE A 105 8.95 -10.45 -15.76
N ILE A 106 9.20 -10.23 -17.06
CA ILE A 106 10.34 -9.43 -17.55
C ILE A 106 10.23 -7.98 -17.09
N HIS A 107 9.11 -7.31 -17.35
CA HIS A 107 8.91 -5.92 -16.93
C HIS A 107 9.01 -5.78 -15.42
N SER A 108 8.44 -6.72 -14.67
CA SER A 108 8.53 -6.71 -13.21
C SER A 108 9.97 -6.87 -12.71
N LEU A 109 10.76 -7.74 -13.37
CA LEU A 109 12.14 -8.03 -12.99
C LEU A 109 13.07 -6.88 -13.32
N LEU A 110 12.86 -6.23 -14.47
CA LEU A 110 13.57 -5.01 -14.85
C LEU A 110 13.26 -3.87 -13.87
N ALA A 111 11.99 -3.69 -13.49
CA ALA A 111 11.63 -2.70 -12.46
C ALA A 111 12.27 -3.03 -11.10
N LEU A 112 12.31 -4.31 -10.69
CA LEU A 112 13.04 -4.73 -9.48
C LEU A 112 14.53 -4.41 -9.58
N ALA A 113 15.16 -4.69 -10.72
CA ALA A 113 16.56 -4.37 -10.96
C ALA A 113 16.80 -2.85 -10.83
N VAL A 114 15.94 -2.02 -11.41
CA VAL A 114 15.98 -0.56 -11.22
C VAL A 114 15.88 -0.19 -9.75
N PHE A 115 14.94 -0.74 -8.99
CA PHE A 115 14.79 -0.45 -7.56
C PHE A 115 16.03 -0.84 -6.75
N LEU A 116 16.61 -2.01 -7.02
CA LEU A 116 17.80 -2.50 -6.33
C LEU A 116 19.03 -1.65 -6.67
N SER A 117 19.24 -1.32 -7.95
CA SER A 117 20.32 -0.45 -8.41
C SER A 117 20.19 0.95 -7.81
N MET A 118 19.00 1.56 -7.86
CA MET A 118 18.78 2.89 -7.30
C MET A 118 18.89 2.90 -5.77
N HIS A 119 18.47 1.84 -5.09
CA HIS A 119 18.65 1.71 -3.65
C HIS A 119 20.14 1.63 -3.29
N HIS A 120 20.93 0.86 -4.05
CA HIS A 120 22.37 0.81 -3.87
C HIS A 120 23.04 2.18 -4.09
N LEU A 121 22.71 2.88 -5.18
CA LEU A 121 23.20 4.24 -5.44
C LEU A 121 22.77 5.22 -4.35
N TYR A 122 21.53 5.12 -3.88
CA TYR A 122 21.02 5.94 -2.77
C TYR A 122 21.81 5.71 -1.48
N LYS A 123 22.16 4.46 -1.13
CA LYS A 123 23.00 4.16 0.04
C LYS A 123 24.37 4.84 -0.07
N ILE A 124 25.04 4.69 -1.21
CA ILE A 124 26.35 5.32 -1.48
C ILE A 124 26.23 6.85 -1.38
N TRP A 125 25.21 7.42 -2.03
CA TRP A 125 25.00 8.87 -2.03
C TRP A 125 24.70 9.40 -0.62
N ARG A 126 23.82 8.75 0.14
CA ARG A 126 23.45 9.16 1.51
C ARG A 126 24.62 9.09 2.48
N GLU A 127 25.48 8.07 2.35
CA GLU A 127 26.66 7.90 3.21
C GLU A 127 27.83 8.81 2.79
N GLY A 128 27.93 9.16 1.50
CA GLY A 128 28.89 10.11 0.97
C GLY A 128 28.36 11.55 0.93
N LEU A 129 28.18 12.09 -0.28
CA LEU A 129 27.87 13.50 -0.55
C LEU A 129 26.54 13.98 0.07
N GLY A 130 25.52 13.11 0.11
CA GLY A 130 24.19 13.38 0.64
C GLY A 130 24.10 13.38 2.17
N SER A 131 25.16 12.98 2.88
CA SER A 131 25.17 12.85 4.34
C SER A 131 24.85 14.18 5.06
N LYS A 132 25.43 15.28 4.59
CA LYS A 132 25.18 16.63 5.14
C LYS A 132 23.72 17.03 4.98
N LEU A 133 23.13 16.79 3.80
CA LEU A 133 21.73 17.10 3.53
C LEU A 133 20.78 16.24 4.37
N TYR A 134 21.03 14.93 4.42
CA TYR A 134 20.26 14.00 5.25
C TYR A 134 20.29 14.41 6.73
N ASN A 135 21.48 14.69 7.28
CA ASN A 135 21.64 15.08 8.67
C ASN A 135 20.95 16.42 8.97
N LYS A 136 21.06 17.41 8.07
CA LYS A 136 20.37 18.70 8.21
C LYS A 136 18.86 18.52 8.23
N MET A 137 18.30 17.77 7.27
CA MET A 137 16.85 17.55 7.20
C MET A 137 16.34 16.71 8.39
N SER A 138 17.05 15.64 8.74
CA SER A 138 16.71 14.83 9.92
C SER A 138 16.76 15.68 11.20
N TRP A 139 17.74 16.58 11.34
CA TRP A 139 17.82 17.51 12.46
C TRP A 139 16.64 18.48 12.51
N ILE A 140 16.23 19.07 11.38
CA ILE A 140 15.04 19.95 11.30
C ILE A 140 13.79 19.20 11.78
N LEU A 141 13.59 17.96 11.31
CA LEU A 141 12.44 17.14 11.71
C LEU A 141 12.49 16.81 13.21
N ARG A 142 13.66 16.43 13.74
CA ARG A 142 13.86 16.12 15.17
C ARG A 142 13.61 17.34 16.06
N LYS A 143 14.12 18.52 15.68
CA LYS A 143 13.94 19.77 16.44
C LYS A 143 12.46 20.17 16.52
N ASN A 144 11.68 19.89 15.48
CA ASN A 144 10.24 20.19 15.41
C ASN A 144 9.36 19.04 15.91
N TYR A 145 9.85 18.25 16.87
CA TYR A 145 9.11 17.19 17.56
C TYR A 145 8.56 16.05 16.69
N PHE A 146 8.94 15.96 15.41
CA PHE A 146 8.36 15.00 14.46
C PHE A 146 8.50 13.55 14.93
N PHE A 147 9.63 13.23 15.56
CA PHE A 147 9.96 11.91 16.12
C PHE A 147 9.58 11.74 17.58
N THR A 148 9.07 12.79 18.23
CA THR A 148 8.72 12.66 19.63
C THR A 148 7.51 11.73 19.75
N PRO A 149 7.61 10.67 20.56
CA PRO A 149 6.56 9.66 20.61
C PRO A 149 5.23 10.22 21.14
N PRO A 150 4.10 10.02 20.44
CA PRO A 150 2.80 10.43 20.94
C PRO A 150 2.38 9.64 22.18
N SER A 151 1.66 10.28 23.09
CA SER A 151 1.01 9.60 24.22
C SER A 151 -0.20 8.77 23.75
N ASP A 152 -0.70 7.86 24.59
CA ASP A 152 -1.91 7.09 24.25
C ASP A 152 -3.10 8.02 23.97
N PHE A 153 -3.23 9.08 24.75
CA PHE A 153 -4.26 10.08 24.55
C PHE A 153 -4.12 10.77 23.17
N GLN A 154 -2.91 11.13 22.77
CA GLN A 154 -2.68 11.72 21.45
C GLN A 154 -2.99 10.75 20.31
N LEU A 155 -2.61 9.47 20.43
CA LEU A 155 -2.94 8.46 19.44
C LEU A 155 -4.47 8.29 19.29
N TRP A 156 -5.21 8.30 20.40
CA TRP A 156 -6.67 8.30 20.36
C TRP A 156 -7.24 9.55 19.70
N MET A 157 -6.77 10.74 20.07
CA MET A 157 -7.23 11.99 19.46
C MET A 157 -6.97 12.05 17.95
N ILE A 158 -5.75 11.68 17.52
CA ILE A 158 -5.39 11.59 16.10
C ILE A 158 -6.34 10.60 15.40
N GLY A 159 -6.59 9.45 16.01
CA GLY A 159 -7.55 8.45 15.53
C GLY A 159 -8.97 8.98 15.37
N PHE A 160 -9.50 9.70 16.37
CA PHE A 160 -10.84 10.27 16.30
C PHE A 160 -10.96 11.40 15.27
N ILE A 161 -9.91 12.23 15.12
CA ILE A 161 -9.88 13.25 14.06
C ILE A 161 -9.87 12.60 12.68
N GLY A 162 -9.07 11.55 12.49
CA GLY A 162 -9.05 10.78 11.25
C GLY A 162 -10.38 10.07 10.97
N LEU A 163 -11.02 9.49 12.00
CA LEU A 163 -12.33 8.87 11.92
C LEU A 163 -13.40 9.88 11.52
N ALA A 164 -13.38 11.09 12.08
CA ALA A 164 -14.30 12.16 11.68
C ALA A 164 -14.09 12.55 10.20
N GLY A 165 -12.83 12.69 9.77
CA GLY A 165 -12.51 12.91 8.36
C GLY A 165 -13.03 11.79 7.46
N MET A 166 -12.91 10.53 7.89
CA MET A 166 -13.43 9.36 7.20
C MET A 166 -14.96 9.35 7.11
N ILE A 167 -15.67 9.62 8.20
CA ILE A 167 -17.14 9.71 8.21
C ILE A 167 -17.62 10.79 7.25
N ILE A 168 -17.04 12.00 7.31
CA ILE A 168 -17.45 13.08 6.42
C ILE A 168 -17.19 12.72 4.95
N THR A 169 -16.01 12.14 4.67
CA THR A 169 -15.59 11.76 3.30
C THR A 169 -16.45 10.64 2.70
N PHE A 170 -16.83 9.65 3.51
CA PHE A 170 -17.43 8.41 3.03
C PHE A 170 -18.91 8.23 3.41
N ILE A 171 -19.49 9.08 4.26
CA ILE A 171 -20.89 8.93 4.70
C ILE A 171 -21.69 10.21 4.42
N SER A 172 -21.14 11.39 4.70
CA SER A 172 -21.91 12.66 4.69
C SER A 172 -21.92 13.39 3.35
N VAL A 173 -20.87 13.27 2.54
CA VAL A 173 -20.83 13.90 1.21
C VAL A 173 -21.49 12.94 0.22
N ASN A 174 -22.67 13.29 -0.28
CA ASN A 174 -23.41 12.53 -1.30
C ASN A 174 -22.47 12.05 -2.40
N HIS A 175 -22.56 10.76 -2.69
CA HIS A 175 -21.46 10.01 -3.28
C HIS A 175 -21.10 10.40 -4.72
N TYR A 176 -21.89 11.19 -5.46
CA TYR A 176 -21.68 11.29 -6.91
C TYR A 176 -22.02 12.58 -7.68
N ASP A 177 -22.44 13.68 -7.07
CA ASP A 177 -22.80 14.86 -7.89
C ASP A 177 -21.71 15.92 -8.05
N GLY A 178 -20.51 15.69 -7.52
CA GLY A 178 -19.47 16.71 -7.54
C GLY A 178 -18.10 16.20 -7.96
N THR A 179 -17.73 16.57 -9.17
CA THR A 179 -16.36 16.60 -9.68
C THR A 179 -15.38 17.17 -8.64
N ALA A 180 -14.08 16.90 -8.80
CA ALA A 180 -13.05 17.30 -7.83
C ALA A 180 -12.92 18.83 -7.57
N LEU A 181 -13.69 19.70 -8.23
CA LEU A 181 -13.88 21.11 -7.87
C LEU A 181 -15.04 21.31 -6.86
N GLU A 182 -16.17 20.62 -7.00
CA GLU A 182 -17.34 20.82 -6.12
C GLU A 182 -17.09 20.38 -4.68
N ARG A 183 -16.20 19.42 -4.48
CA ARG A 183 -15.79 18.96 -3.14
C ARG A 183 -14.96 20.01 -2.38
N GLY A 184 -14.50 21.08 -3.03
CA GLY A 184 -13.74 22.16 -2.40
C GLY A 184 -12.39 21.73 -1.79
N ALA A 185 -11.61 22.70 -1.32
CA ALA A 185 -10.36 22.41 -0.60
C ALA A 185 -10.60 21.67 0.73
N GLY A 186 -11.75 21.94 1.37
CA GLY A 186 -12.15 21.35 2.64
C GLY A 186 -12.32 19.83 2.59
N ALA A 187 -13.06 19.28 1.62
CA ALA A 187 -13.23 17.83 1.57
C ALA A 187 -11.93 17.11 1.18
N LYS A 188 -11.07 17.71 0.34
CA LYS A 188 -9.73 17.16 0.04
C LYS A 188 -8.83 17.14 1.27
N PHE A 189 -8.93 18.17 2.11
CA PHE A 189 -8.24 18.19 3.40
C PHE A 189 -8.75 17.09 4.33
N LEU A 190 -10.07 16.93 4.47
CA LEU A 190 -10.69 15.88 5.29
C LEU A 190 -10.36 14.47 4.79
N HIS A 191 -10.34 14.26 3.47
CA HIS A 191 -9.87 13.00 2.87
C HIS A 191 -8.40 12.73 3.22
N GLY A 192 -7.57 13.78 3.28
CA GLY A 192 -6.18 13.68 3.75
C GLY A 192 -6.04 13.22 5.21
N LEU A 193 -7.08 13.37 6.03
CA LEU A 193 -7.09 12.93 7.43
C LEU A 193 -7.42 11.43 7.60
N VAL A 194 -7.96 10.77 6.57
CA VAL A 194 -8.40 9.36 6.64
C VAL A 194 -7.31 8.39 7.11
N PRO A 195 -6.05 8.44 6.63
CA PRO A 195 -5.00 7.52 7.10
C PRO A 195 -4.77 7.60 8.62
N TYR A 196 -4.98 8.77 9.23
CA TYR A 196 -4.77 8.98 10.65
C TYR A 196 -5.83 8.30 11.53
N ALA A 197 -6.94 7.84 10.95
CA ALA A 197 -7.95 7.04 11.65
C ALA A 197 -7.31 5.79 12.27
N TYR A 198 -6.26 5.24 11.66
CA TYR A 198 -5.58 4.03 12.14
C TYR A 198 -4.54 4.28 13.25
N ALA A 199 -4.31 5.54 13.66
CA ALA A 199 -3.33 5.88 14.69
C ALA A 199 -3.47 5.09 16.02
N PRO A 200 -4.68 4.80 16.55
CA PRO A 200 -4.84 4.04 17.79
C PRO A 200 -4.27 2.61 17.71
N PHE A 201 -4.15 2.02 16.51
CA PHE A 201 -3.59 0.68 16.35
C PHE A 201 -2.11 0.62 16.75
N PHE A 202 -1.37 1.72 16.58
CA PHE A 202 0.04 1.81 16.94
C PHE A 202 0.29 1.87 18.45
N ILE A 203 -0.76 1.98 19.28
CA ILE A 203 -0.66 1.76 20.74
C ILE A 203 -0.11 0.34 21.02
N LEU A 204 -0.49 -0.66 20.22
CA LEU A 204 -0.04 -2.04 20.38
C LEU A 204 1.42 -2.25 19.96
N LEU A 205 1.99 -1.29 19.20
CA LEU A 205 3.28 -1.35 18.51
C LEU A 205 4.28 -0.28 18.97
N LYS A 206 4.09 0.32 20.15
CA LYS A 206 4.97 1.37 20.70
C LYS A 206 6.48 1.11 20.69
N PRO A 207 7.00 -0.13 20.81
CA PRO A 207 8.44 -0.38 20.69
C PRO A 207 9.08 0.10 19.37
N LEU A 208 8.28 0.34 18.32
CA LEU A 208 8.73 0.96 17.07
C LEU A 208 8.88 2.49 17.16
N LEU A 209 8.12 3.11 18.06
CA LEU A 209 8.06 4.55 18.26
C LEU A 209 9.03 5.05 19.34
N GLN A 210 9.40 4.21 20.33
CA GLN A 210 10.11 4.66 21.54
C GLN A 210 11.36 3.81 21.88
N PRO A 211 12.42 4.45 22.42
CA PRO A 211 13.45 3.76 23.19
C PRO A 211 12.88 3.12 24.46
N ASN A 212 13.32 1.90 24.78
CA ASN A 212 13.40 1.38 26.16
C ASN A 212 12.15 1.46 27.06
N ARG A 213 10.92 1.45 26.53
CA ARG A 213 9.76 1.15 27.38
C ARG A 213 9.66 -0.36 27.64
N PRO A 214 9.45 -0.79 28.90
CA PRO A 214 9.07 -2.17 29.17
C PRO A 214 7.80 -2.53 28.42
N GLN A 215 7.67 -3.82 28.10
CA GLN A 215 6.53 -4.45 27.43
C GLN A 215 5.27 -4.33 28.30
N PHE A 216 4.65 -3.14 28.31
CA PHE A 216 3.31 -2.77 28.79
C PHE A 216 2.73 -3.44 30.05
N LEU A 217 2.38 -2.59 31.03
CA LEU A 217 1.10 -2.65 31.75
C LEU A 217 -0.07 -2.89 30.78
N LYS A 218 -1.05 -3.74 31.17
CA LYS A 218 -2.26 -4.15 30.40
C LYS A 218 -2.51 -3.33 29.13
N LYS A 219 -2.10 -3.86 27.97
CA LYS A 219 -2.37 -3.24 26.66
C LYS A 219 -3.87 -3.07 26.47
N PRO A 220 -4.37 -1.93 25.98
CA PRO A 220 -5.81 -1.69 25.80
C PRO A 220 -6.37 -2.41 24.56
N PHE A 221 -6.07 -3.70 24.41
CA PHE A 221 -6.43 -4.52 23.25
C PHE A 221 -7.94 -4.46 22.96
N PHE A 222 -8.77 -4.60 24.00
CA PHE A 222 -10.22 -4.54 23.84
C PHE A 222 -10.70 -3.18 23.30
N LYS A 223 -10.12 -2.06 23.76
CA LYS A 223 -10.49 -0.73 23.26
C LYS A 223 -10.10 -0.56 21.79
N VAL A 224 -8.91 -1.05 21.42
CA VAL A 224 -8.45 -1.04 20.02
C VAL A 224 -9.34 -1.92 19.14
N LEU A 225 -9.78 -3.07 19.63
CA LEU A 225 -10.69 -3.96 18.93
C LEU A 225 -12.07 -3.31 18.70
N VAL A 226 -12.66 -2.69 19.73
CA VAL A 226 -13.91 -1.94 19.61
C VAL A 226 -13.78 -0.82 18.57
N PHE A 227 -12.66 -0.09 18.58
CA PHE A 227 -12.40 0.95 17.59
C PHE A 227 -12.24 0.40 16.16
N ALA A 228 -11.61 -0.77 16.00
CA ALA A 228 -11.52 -1.45 14.71
C ALA A 228 -12.90 -1.87 14.17
N VAL A 229 -13.82 -2.29 15.05
CA VAL A 229 -15.21 -2.59 14.68
C VAL A 229 -15.94 -1.33 14.20
N VAL A 230 -15.74 -0.18 14.87
CA VAL A 230 -16.30 1.10 14.41
C VAL A 230 -15.80 1.46 13.01
N LEU A 231 -14.49 1.32 12.74
CA LEU A 231 -13.92 1.55 11.41
C LEU A 231 -14.53 0.62 10.34
N LEU A 232 -14.85 -0.62 10.70
CA LEU A 232 -15.52 -1.56 9.80
C LEU A 232 -16.92 -1.05 9.41
N PHE A 233 -17.72 -0.58 10.36
CA PHE A 233 -19.05 -0.01 10.07
C PHE A 233 -18.97 1.26 9.22
N VAL A 234 -18.00 2.14 9.48
CA VAL A 234 -17.79 3.32 8.62
C VAL A 234 -17.36 2.91 7.21
N GLY A 235 -16.51 1.89 7.09
CA GLY A 235 -16.14 1.30 5.80
C GLY A 235 -17.33 0.69 5.05
N MET A 236 -18.29 0.08 5.76
CA MET A 236 -19.55 -0.41 5.20
C MET A 236 -20.43 0.73 4.68
N GLY A 237 -20.60 1.79 5.47
CA GLY A 237 -21.36 2.98 5.07
C GLY A 237 -20.80 3.66 3.82
N GLY A 238 -19.47 3.63 3.66
CA GLY A 238 -18.78 4.11 2.45
C GLY A 238 -18.61 3.09 1.32
N ASN A 239 -19.17 1.87 1.45
CA ASN A 239 -18.96 0.74 0.54
C ASN A 239 -17.47 0.51 0.16
N SER A 240 -16.56 0.76 1.10
CA SER A 240 -15.12 0.76 0.86
C SER A 240 -14.44 -0.29 1.70
N ARG A 241 -14.56 -1.54 1.24
CA ARG A 241 -13.87 -2.72 1.80
C ARG A 241 -12.34 -2.54 1.93
N GLY A 242 -11.75 -1.68 1.09
CA GLY A 242 -10.32 -1.36 1.12
C GLY A 242 -9.89 -0.66 2.40
N LEU A 243 -10.71 0.24 2.95
CA LEU A 243 -10.37 1.02 4.16
C LEU A 243 -10.11 0.11 5.36
N PHE A 244 -11.02 -0.85 5.60
CA PHE A 244 -10.84 -1.82 6.67
C PHE A 244 -9.54 -2.63 6.52
N MET A 245 -9.23 -3.08 5.30
CA MET A 245 -8.03 -3.86 5.03
C MET A 245 -6.75 -3.07 5.22
N THR A 246 -6.74 -1.78 4.90
CA THR A 246 -5.58 -0.90 5.09
C THR A 246 -5.11 -0.90 6.54
N GLY A 247 -6.04 -0.76 7.51
CA GLY A 247 -5.70 -0.72 8.93
C GLY A 247 -5.08 -2.02 9.46
N ILE A 248 -5.67 -3.18 9.13
CA ILE A 248 -5.14 -4.50 9.53
C ILE A 248 -3.77 -4.75 8.89
N THR A 249 -3.65 -4.41 7.61
CA THR A 249 -2.40 -4.55 6.86
C THR A 249 -1.29 -3.71 7.48
N ALA A 250 -1.57 -2.46 7.86
CA ALA A 250 -0.61 -1.56 8.47
C ALA A 250 -0.04 -2.15 9.78
N VAL A 251 -0.89 -2.73 10.62
CA VAL A 251 -0.49 -3.42 11.85
C VAL A 251 0.36 -4.65 11.54
N GLY A 252 -0.07 -5.49 10.60
CA GLY A 252 0.64 -6.70 10.20
C GLY A 252 2.05 -6.43 9.67
N ILE A 253 2.19 -5.47 8.74
CA ILE A 253 3.48 -5.07 8.17
C ILE A 253 4.36 -4.44 9.24
N SER A 254 3.81 -3.54 10.07
CA SER A 254 4.58 -2.90 11.15
C SER A 254 5.07 -3.93 12.17
N TYR A 255 4.26 -4.93 12.48
CA TYR A 255 4.64 -6.04 13.35
C TYR A 255 5.79 -6.86 12.74
N LEU A 256 5.69 -7.22 11.45
CA LEU A 256 6.76 -7.89 10.71
C LEU A 256 8.07 -7.07 10.74
N ILE A 257 8.00 -5.77 10.45
CA ILE A 257 9.17 -4.89 10.49
C ILE A 257 9.76 -4.82 11.90
N GLY A 258 8.92 -4.78 12.94
CA GLY A 258 9.41 -4.85 14.31
C GLY A 258 10.10 -6.16 14.68
N LEU A 259 9.63 -7.29 14.16
CA LEU A 259 10.33 -8.57 14.32
C LEU A 259 11.68 -8.57 13.56
N LEU A 260 11.70 -8.06 12.33
CA LEU A 260 12.93 -7.95 11.52
C LEU A 260 13.96 -6.99 12.13
N LEU A 261 13.51 -5.93 12.79
CA LEU A 261 14.37 -5.01 13.56
C LEU A 261 14.77 -5.56 14.93
N GLY A 262 14.20 -6.69 15.37
CA GLY A 262 14.40 -7.28 16.71
C GLY A 262 13.79 -6.45 17.85
N LYS A 263 12.77 -5.66 17.56
CA LYS A 263 11.99 -4.88 18.55
C LYS A 263 10.90 -5.71 19.24
N PHE A 264 10.50 -6.83 18.63
CA PHE A 264 9.52 -7.77 19.15
C PHE A 264 10.14 -9.15 19.35
N ASP A 265 9.64 -9.89 20.35
CA ASP A 265 10.04 -11.27 20.57
C ASP A 265 9.43 -12.17 19.49
N TYR A 266 10.25 -13.05 18.90
CA TYR A 266 9.83 -14.00 17.87
C TYR A 266 9.33 -15.33 18.44
N LYS A 267 9.43 -15.57 19.75
CA LYS A 267 8.90 -16.77 20.44
C LYS A 267 7.37 -16.79 20.55
N ILE A 268 6.69 -16.34 19.50
CA ILE A 268 5.24 -16.32 19.37
C ILE A 268 4.68 -17.63 18.81
N PHE A 269 5.52 -18.56 18.35
CA PHE A 269 5.09 -19.85 17.81
C PHE A 269 4.78 -20.85 18.94
N ASN A 270 3.68 -20.63 19.66
CA ASN A 270 3.10 -21.60 20.59
C ASN A 270 1.72 -22.04 20.10
N LEU A 271 1.21 -23.17 20.61
CA LEU A 271 -0.06 -23.75 20.15
C LEU A 271 -1.24 -22.77 20.26
N LYS A 272 -1.28 -21.97 21.33
CA LYS A 272 -2.30 -20.94 21.54
C LYS A 272 -2.29 -19.90 20.43
N ASN A 273 -1.12 -19.37 20.08
CA ASN A 273 -0.95 -18.37 19.04
C ASN A 273 -1.18 -18.96 17.64
N PHE A 274 -0.82 -20.23 17.43
CA PHE A 274 -1.14 -20.95 16.20
C PHE A 274 -2.66 -21.12 16.02
N ALA A 275 -3.38 -21.53 17.08
CA ALA A 275 -4.84 -21.59 17.06
C ALA A 275 -5.48 -20.21 16.80
N LEU A 276 -4.97 -19.15 17.45
CA LEU A 276 -5.42 -17.77 17.18
C LEU A 276 -5.14 -17.34 15.74
N ALA A 277 -4.01 -17.73 15.16
CA ALA A 277 -3.69 -17.45 13.76
C ALA A 277 -4.65 -18.16 12.80
N LEU A 278 -4.98 -19.44 13.05
CA LEU A 278 -5.97 -20.18 12.26
C LEU A 278 -7.36 -19.53 12.34
N VAL A 279 -7.79 -19.12 13.54
CA VAL A 279 -9.05 -18.37 13.72
C VAL A 279 -9.01 -17.06 12.95
N GLY A 280 -7.89 -16.32 13.01
CA GLY A 280 -7.71 -15.08 12.26
C GLY A 280 -7.79 -15.28 10.74
N VAL A 281 -7.13 -16.33 10.21
CA VAL A 281 -7.21 -16.71 8.80
C VAL A 281 -8.65 -17.04 8.44
N TRP A 282 -9.34 -17.87 9.23
CA TRP A 282 -10.75 -18.22 9.00
C TRP A 282 -11.67 -16.98 9.00
N ILE A 283 -11.47 -16.03 9.92
CA ILE A 283 -12.24 -14.77 9.96
C ILE A 283 -12.03 -13.96 8.66
N ILE A 284 -10.79 -13.83 8.20
CA ILE A 284 -10.43 -13.06 6.99
C ILE A 284 -10.95 -13.75 5.73
N THR A 285 -10.74 -15.06 5.59
CA THR A 285 -11.11 -15.81 4.37
C THR A 285 -12.57 -16.22 4.32
N GLY A 286 -13.26 -16.29 5.46
CA GLY A 286 -14.68 -16.66 5.56
C GLY A 286 -15.59 -15.44 5.76
N PRO A 287 -15.98 -15.10 7.01
CA PRO A 287 -16.95 -14.05 7.29
C PRO A 287 -16.63 -12.69 6.65
N LEU A 288 -15.39 -12.20 6.76
CA LEU A 288 -15.02 -10.91 6.17
C LEU A 288 -15.04 -10.95 4.64
N ALA A 289 -14.70 -12.08 4.02
CA ALA A 289 -14.69 -12.21 2.57
C ALA A 289 -16.11 -12.23 2.00
N LYS A 290 -17.01 -12.92 2.71
CA LYS A 290 -18.44 -12.90 2.44
C LYS A 290 -19.02 -11.49 2.57
N LEU A 291 -18.67 -10.77 3.64
CA LEU A 291 -19.05 -9.37 3.83
C LEU A 291 -18.51 -8.47 2.71
N GLY A 292 -17.25 -8.63 2.34
CA GLY A 292 -16.63 -7.89 1.23
C GLY A 292 -17.26 -8.20 -0.13
N THR A 293 -17.83 -9.39 -0.31
CA THR A 293 -18.59 -9.77 -1.52
C THR A 293 -19.97 -9.12 -1.51
N ALA A 294 -20.67 -9.15 -0.37
CA ALA A 294 -21.96 -8.48 -0.18
C ALA A 294 -21.86 -6.97 -0.48
N MET A 295 -20.79 -6.30 0.00
CA MET A 295 -20.55 -4.89 -0.33
C MET A 295 -20.44 -4.65 -1.84
N VAL A 296 -19.80 -5.55 -2.60
CA VAL A 296 -19.68 -5.39 -4.05
C VAL A 296 -21.01 -5.57 -4.76
N ILE A 297 -21.81 -6.55 -4.35
CA ILE A 297 -23.15 -6.78 -4.93
C ILE A 297 -24.02 -5.53 -4.77
N VAL A 298 -24.02 -4.94 -3.56
CA VAL A 298 -24.83 -3.76 -3.25
C VAL A 298 -24.24 -2.47 -3.87
N ARG A 299 -22.97 -2.48 -4.29
CA ARG A 299 -22.26 -1.30 -4.81
C ARG A 299 -22.97 -0.64 -6.00
N ALA A 300 -23.65 -1.40 -6.85
CA ALA A 300 -24.39 -0.87 -7.98
C ALA A 300 -25.55 0.06 -7.56
N GLN A 301 -26.08 -0.13 -6.35
CA GLN A 301 -27.20 0.66 -5.82
C GLN A 301 -26.75 1.89 -5.03
N ARG A 302 -25.43 2.06 -4.79
CA ARG A 302 -24.88 3.08 -3.88
C ARG A 302 -25.18 4.52 -4.27
N SER A 303 -25.47 4.80 -5.54
CA SER A 303 -25.81 6.14 -6.01
C SER A 303 -27.22 6.56 -5.64
N ASN A 304 -28.09 5.60 -5.33
CA ASN A 304 -29.53 5.81 -5.24
C ASN A 304 -30.07 5.56 -3.82
N VAL A 305 -29.21 5.26 -2.85
CA VAL A 305 -29.60 4.86 -1.48
C VAL A 305 -28.77 5.60 -0.44
N SER A 306 -29.36 5.82 0.73
CA SER A 306 -28.64 6.42 1.85
C SER A 306 -27.56 5.49 2.42
N SER A 307 -26.58 6.03 3.13
CA SER A 307 -25.50 5.24 3.77
C SER A 307 -26.03 4.22 4.80
N GLU A 308 -27.12 4.54 5.49
CA GLU A 308 -27.80 3.60 6.41
C GLU A 308 -28.47 2.46 5.64
N GLU A 309 -29.22 2.78 4.59
CA GLU A 309 -29.85 1.78 3.73
C GLU A 309 -28.80 0.88 3.07
N LEU A 310 -27.64 1.44 2.71
CA LEU A 310 -26.51 0.71 2.14
C LEU A 310 -25.93 -0.32 3.11
N ILE A 311 -25.79 0.05 4.39
CA ILE A 311 -25.36 -0.87 5.46
C ILE A 311 -26.39 -1.99 5.61
N MET A 312 -27.68 -1.64 5.68
CA MET A 312 -28.76 -2.62 5.84
C MET A 312 -28.83 -3.60 4.66
N LYS A 313 -28.78 -3.10 3.42
CA LYS A 313 -28.72 -3.94 2.21
C LYS A 313 -27.48 -4.83 2.17
N THR A 314 -26.34 -4.33 2.65
CA THR A 314 -25.11 -5.13 2.76
C THR A 314 -25.29 -6.27 3.76
N LEU A 315 -25.90 -6.01 4.92
CA LEU A 315 -26.17 -7.04 5.93
C LEU A 315 -27.21 -8.06 5.47
N GLN A 316 -28.25 -7.62 4.76
CA GLN A 316 -29.24 -8.51 4.14
C GLN A 316 -28.59 -9.42 3.09
N THR A 317 -27.79 -8.84 2.18
CA THR A 317 -27.07 -9.60 1.16
C THR A 317 -26.03 -10.55 1.78
N TYR A 318 -25.43 -10.18 2.90
CA TYR A 318 -24.53 -11.06 3.66
C TYR A 318 -25.25 -12.31 4.21
N GLN A 319 -26.54 -12.21 4.53
CA GLN A 319 -27.36 -13.34 4.97
C GLN A 319 -27.86 -14.20 3.80
N ASP A 320 -27.94 -13.65 2.58
CA ASP A 320 -28.36 -14.36 1.37
C ASP A 320 -27.19 -15.11 0.69
N ASP A 321 -27.02 -16.38 1.06
CA ASP A 321 -26.02 -17.25 0.44
C ASP A 321 -26.24 -17.49 -1.05
N LYS A 322 -27.50 -17.49 -1.52
CA LYS A 322 -27.82 -17.73 -2.93
C LYS A 322 -27.41 -16.55 -3.80
N ALA A 323 -27.64 -15.32 -3.35
CA ALA A 323 -27.19 -14.12 -4.05
C ALA A 323 -25.66 -14.08 -4.19
N ILE A 324 -24.93 -14.45 -3.14
CA ILE A 324 -23.46 -14.51 -3.16
C ILE A 324 -22.94 -15.60 -4.09
N GLN A 325 -23.54 -16.79 -4.04
CA GLN A 325 -23.17 -17.89 -4.95
C GLN A 325 -23.46 -17.54 -6.41
N ARG A 326 -24.62 -16.93 -6.69
CA ARG A 326 -25.01 -16.47 -8.04
C ARG A 326 -24.06 -15.39 -8.57
N TYR A 327 -23.68 -14.43 -7.73
CA TYR A 327 -22.70 -13.40 -8.11
C TYR A 327 -21.34 -14.03 -8.46
N LYS A 328 -20.88 -15.00 -7.66
CA LYS A 328 -19.65 -15.73 -7.97
C LYS A 328 -19.77 -16.47 -9.30
N SER A 329 -20.86 -17.21 -9.56
CA SER A 329 -21.02 -17.98 -10.79
C SER A 329 -21.14 -17.11 -12.05
N ILE A 330 -21.83 -15.96 -11.99
CA ILE A 330 -22.00 -15.06 -13.15
C ILE A 330 -20.69 -14.38 -13.54
N ASN A 331 -19.89 -13.92 -12.57
CA ASN A 331 -18.57 -13.34 -12.84
C ASN A 331 -17.59 -14.30 -13.53
N PHE A 332 -17.80 -15.62 -13.42
CA PHE A 332 -16.99 -16.61 -14.15
C PHE A 332 -17.40 -16.77 -15.62
N ILE A 333 -18.62 -16.35 -16.01
CA ILE A 333 -19.24 -16.66 -17.31
C ILE A 333 -19.17 -15.44 -18.26
N ASP A 334 -19.34 -14.21 -17.77
CA ASP A 334 -19.33 -13.00 -18.60
C ASP A 334 -17.94 -12.32 -18.61
N LYS A 335 -17.05 -12.77 -19.49
CA LYS A 335 -15.75 -12.10 -19.72
C LYS A 335 -15.92 -10.93 -20.69
N TYR A 336 -15.92 -9.71 -20.14
CA TYR A 336 -15.73 -8.48 -20.92
C TYR A 336 -14.30 -8.37 -21.46
N ASP A 337 -14.05 -7.41 -22.37
CA ASP A 337 -12.72 -7.02 -22.87
C ASP A 337 -11.70 -6.64 -21.78
N TRP A 338 -12.14 -6.43 -20.53
CA TRP A 338 -11.32 -6.12 -19.38
C TRP A 338 -11.61 -7.08 -18.22
N ASP A 339 -10.67 -7.99 -17.95
CA ASP A 339 -10.75 -9.00 -16.89
C ASP A 339 -9.63 -8.77 -15.85
N GLU A 340 -10.02 -8.50 -14.60
CA GLU A 340 -9.09 -8.29 -13.47
C GLU A 340 -8.90 -9.56 -12.62
N THR A 341 -9.47 -10.69 -13.04
CA THR A 341 -9.51 -11.94 -12.27
C THR A 341 -8.15 -12.62 -12.26
N TYR A 342 -7.58 -12.77 -11.07
CA TYR A 342 -6.35 -13.53 -10.83
C TYR A 342 -6.47 -14.47 -9.63
N PHE A 343 -7.14 -14.02 -8.57
CA PHE A 343 -7.52 -14.83 -7.41
C PHE A 343 -9.03 -14.89 -7.26
N ASP A 344 -9.53 -16.01 -6.72
CA ASP A 344 -10.92 -16.13 -6.30
C ASP A 344 -11.18 -15.35 -5.00
N ASN A 345 -10.17 -15.27 -4.14
CA ASN A 345 -10.26 -14.52 -2.91
C ASN A 345 -10.04 -13.02 -3.14
N ILE A 346 -11.11 -12.24 -2.92
CA ILE A 346 -11.13 -10.78 -3.07
C ILE A 346 -10.11 -10.03 -2.20
N PHE A 347 -9.67 -10.61 -1.08
CA PHE A 347 -8.63 -10.01 -0.23
C PHE A 347 -7.23 -10.32 -0.75
N LEU A 348 -6.96 -11.54 -1.22
CA LEU A 348 -5.68 -11.89 -1.84
C LEU A 348 -5.42 -11.01 -3.08
N ALA A 349 -6.47 -10.76 -3.87
CA ALA A 349 -6.45 -9.85 -5.02
C ALA A 349 -6.08 -8.39 -4.67
N ARG A 350 -6.18 -7.97 -3.40
CA ARG A 350 -5.75 -6.63 -2.96
C ARG A 350 -4.26 -6.56 -2.62
N PHE A 351 -3.59 -7.68 -2.44
CA PHE A 351 -2.18 -7.72 -2.08
C PHE A 351 -1.28 -8.05 -3.25
N CYS A 352 -1.68 -8.91 -4.19
CA CYS A 352 -0.73 -9.49 -5.14
C CYS A 352 -1.32 -9.85 -6.51
N ASN A 353 -2.14 -8.98 -7.08
CA ASN A 353 -2.77 -9.23 -8.37
C ASN A 353 -1.87 -8.84 -9.56
N LEU A 354 -1.34 -9.84 -10.28
CA LEU A 354 -0.51 -9.64 -11.47
C LEU A 354 -1.33 -9.26 -12.72
N LYS A 355 -2.65 -9.45 -12.70
CA LYS A 355 -3.51 -9.22 -13.87
C LYS A 355 -3.56 -7.75 -14.28
N TYR A 356 -3.41 -6.80 -13.35
CA TYR A 356 -3.34 -5.38 -13.71
C TYR A 356 -2.11 -5.07 -14.58
N ASN A 357 -1.00 -5.74 -14.32
CA ASN A 357 0.22 -5.60 -15.12
C ASN A 357 0.02 -6.20 -16.52
N ASP A 358 -0.52 -7.42 -16.58
CA ASP A 358 -0.84 -8.12 -17.82
C ASP A 358 -1.82 -7.35 -18.71
N ALA A 359 -2.95 -6.91 -18.15
CA ALA A 359 -3.97 -6.16 -18.87
C ALA A 359 -3.42 -4.81 -19.38
N SER A 360 -2.60 -4.12 -18.59
CA SER A 360 -1.97 -2.87 -19.03
C SER A 360 -0.95 -3.11 -20.16
N LEU A 361 -0.17 -4.19 -20.09
CA LEU A 361 0.78 -4.55 -21.14
C LEU A 361 0.07 -4.97 -22.44
N GLU A 362 -1.03 -5.73 -22.34
CA GLU A 362 -1.87 -6.07 -23.48
C GLU A 362 -2.33 -4.80 -24.23
N LEU A 363 -2.86 -3.82 -23.50
CA LEU A 363 -3.32 -2.57 -24.11
C LEU A 363 -2.16 -1.77 -24.71
N ALA A 364 -1.01 -1.73 -24.04
CA ALA A 364 0.19 -1.09 -24.58
C ALA A 364 0.65 -1.75 -25.89
N TYR A 365 0.60 -3.08 -26.00
CA TYR A 365 0.96 -3.79 -27.22
C TYR A 365 -0.05 -3.56 -28.36
N LYS A 366 -1.33 -3.31 -28.07
CA LYS A 366 -2.33 -2.90 -29.08
C LYS A 366 -2.01 -1.54 -29.70
N ILE A 367 -1.45 -0.61 -28.91
CA ILE A 367 -1.03 0.72 -29.37
C ILE A 367 0.24 0.66 -30.25
N ARG A 368 1.05 -0.41 -30.11
CA ARG A 368 2.30 -0.73 -30.85
C ARG A 368 3.49 0.21 -30.60
N ASN A 369 3.29 1.52 -30.64
CA ASN A 369 4.32 2.55 -30.46
C ASN A 369 4.01 3.45 -29.26
N THR A 370 4.90 4.40 -28.95
CA THR A 370 4.59 5.46 -27.98
C THR A 370 3.46 6.34 -28.49
N ASP A 371 2.45 6.55 -27.66
CA ASP A 371 1.28 7.36 -27.98
C ASP A 371 1.43 8.78 -27.42
N LYS A 372 1.38 9.78 -28.31
CA LYS A 372 1.53 11.19 -27.95
C LYS A 372 0.41 11.67 -27.01
N GLU A 373 -0.80 11.14 -27.18
CA GLU A 373 -1.94 11.50 -26.32
C GLU A 373 -1.80 10.92 -24.91
N MET A 374 -1.27 9.70 -24.76
CA MET A 374 -0.86 9.14 -23.47
C MET A 374 0.20 10.01 -22.78
N PHE A 375 1.16 10.54 -23.55
CA PHE A 375 2.18 11.47 -23.04
C PHE A 375 1.56 12.78 -22.55
N ASN A 376 0.77 13.45 -23.39
CA ASN A 376 0.09 14.70 -23.02
C ASN A 376 -0.79 14.49 -21.78
N TYR A 377 -1.60 13.43 -21.76
CA TYR A 377 -2.43 13.09 -20.62
C TYR A 377 -1.60 12.86 -19.35
N SER A 378 -0.47 12.17 -19.45
CA SER A 378 0.41 11.93 -18.30
C SER A 378 1.01 13.22 -17.74
N VAL A 379 1.43 14.14 -18.61
CA VAL A 379 1.93 15.47 -18.22
C VAL A 379 0.83 16.32 -17.60
N ASP A 380 -0.35 16.36 -18.21
CA ASP A 380 -1.50 17.10 -17.71
C ASP A 380 -1.96 16.56 -16.35
N LYS A 381 -1.95 15.24 -16.18
CA LYS A 381 -2.26 14.58 -14.91
C LYS A 381 -1.25 14.98 -13.82
N PHE A 382 0.05 15.06 -14.13
CA PHE A 382 1.05 15.61 -13.21
C PHE A 382 0.71 17.04 -12.79
N TRP A 383 0.47 17.94 -13.75
CA TRP A 383 0.10 19.33 -13.45
C TRP A 383 -1.19 19.43 -12.64
N SER A 384 -2.15 18.53 -12.88
CA SER A 384 -3.42 18.48 -12.16
C SER A 384 -3.26 18.19 -10.66
N THR A 385 -2.13 17.59 -10.26
CA THR A 385 -1.86 17.25 -8.85
C THR A 385 -1.55 18.48 -7.99
N LEU A 386 -1.01 19.55 -8.59
CA LEU A 386 -0.67 20.79 -7.90
C LEU A 386 -1.91 21.49 -7.34
N PRO A 387 -1.83 22.20 -6.20
CA PRO A 387 -2.90 23.08 -5.73
C PRO A 387 -3.36 24.10 -6.79
N ALA A 388 -4.67 24.42 -6.81
CA ALA A 388 -5.23 25.38 -7.76
C ALA A 388 -4.54 26.76 -7.75
N PRO A 389 -4.14 27.33 -6.59
CA PRO A 389 -3.41 28.61 -6.56
C PRO A 389 -2.09 28.58 -7.33
N ILE A 390 -1.38 27.45 -7.31
CA ILE A 390 -0.10 27.29 -8.03
C ILE A 390 -0.35 27.28 -9.54
N ILE A 391 -1.39 26.61 -9.98
CA ILE A 391 -1.74 26.47 -11.40
C ILE A 391 -2.21 27.81 -11.98
N SER A 392 -3.06 28.54 -11.23
CA SER A 392 -3.49 29.88 -11.63
C SER A 392 -2.30 30.85 -11.67
N PHE A 393 -1.37 30.75 -10.71
CA PHE A 393 -0.18 31.59 -10.67
C PHE A 393 0.71 31.38 -11.90
N PHE A 394 0.98 30.13 -12.27
CA PHE A 394 1.77 29.79 -13.46
C PHE A 394 0.97 29.83 -14.78
N ARG A 395 -0.32 30.19 -14.73
CA ARG A 395 -1.24 30.23 -15.88
C ARG A 395 -1.24 28.92 -16.69
N ILE A 396 -1.12 27.78 -15.99
CA ILE A 396 -1.12 26.46 -16.61
C ILE A 396 -2.56 26.13 -17.06
N LYS A 397 -2.75 25.96 -18.37
CA LYS A 397 -4.05 25.65 -18.97
C LYS A 397 -4.33 24.15 -18.88
N ILE A 398 -5.02 23.72 -17.83
CA ILE A 398 -5.49 22.33 -17.69
C ILE A 398 -6.94 22.28 -17.20
N ASP A 399 -7.72 21.35 -17.74
CA ASP A 399 -9.04 21.02 -17.21
C ASP A 399 -8.92 19.91 -16.16
N LYS A 400 -8.76 20.32 -14.90
CA LYS A 400 -8.69 19.39 -13.77
C LYS A 400 -9.90 18.50 -13.60
N LEU A 401 -11.08 18.93 -14.05
CA LEU A 401 -12.31 18.19 -13.79
C LEU A 401 -12.36 16.97 -14.67
N THR A 402 -12.24 17.19 -15.96
CA THR A 402 -12.19 16.14 -16.96
C THR A 402 -10.98 15.23 -16.75
N LEU A 403 -9.81 15.77 -16.40
CA LEU A 403 -8.64 14.91 -16.16
C LEU A 403 -8.82 13.96 -14.96
N ASN A 404 -9.56 14.37 -13.92
CA ASN A 404 -9.72 13.56 -12.70
C ASN A 404 -10.88 12.55 -12.77
N THR A 405 -11.68 12.55 -13.83
CA THR A 405 -12.68 11.50 -14.06
C THR A 405 -12.07 10.24 -14.69
N PHE A 406 -10.85 10.32 -15.22
CA PHE A 406 -10.13 9.16 -15.80
C PHE A 406 -9.03 8.67 -14.87
N SER A 407 -8.89 7.35 -14.74
CA SER A 407 -7.66 6.70 -14.28
C SER A 407 -6.64 6.63 -15.43
N TYR A 408 -5.39 6.21 -15.16
CA TYR A 408 -4.46 5.92 -16.26
C TYR A 408 -4.88 4.67 -17.03
N GLY A 409 -5.46 3.69 -16.34
CA GLY A 409 -5.99 2.48 -16.95
C GLY A 409 -7.16 2.76 -17.89
N ASP A 410 -8.09 3.64 -17.51
CA ASP A 410 -9.22 4.04 -18.37
C ASP A 410 -8.74 4.73 -19.64
N TYR A 411 -7.79 5.66 -19.49
CA TYR A 411 -7.27 6.39 -20.64
C TYR A 411 -6.48 5.45 -21.57
N LEU A 412 -5.65 4.55 -21.02
CA LEU A 412 -4.95 3.54 -21.81
C LEU A 412 -5.93 2.62 -22.57
N TYR A 413 -7.01 2.17 -21.91
CA TYR A 413 -8.04 1.34 -22.53
C TYR A 413 -8.73 2.06 -23.70
N TYR A 414 -9.10 3.32 -23.52
CA TYR A 414 -9.65 4.16 -24.59
C TYR A 414 -8.67 4.31 -25.76
N ARG A 415 -7.39 4.60 -25.48
CA ARG A 415 -6.35 4.75 -26.52
C ARG A 415 -6.08 3.46 -27.28
N ALA A 416 -6.26 2.30 -26.65
CA ALA A 416 -6.12 0.99 -27.26
C ALA A 416 -7.35 0.54 -28.09
N GLY A 417 -8.32 1.42 -28.33
CA GLY A 417 -9.53 1.14 -29.13
C GLY A 417 -10.74 0.68 -28.32
N GLY A 418 -10.67 0.73 -26.99
CA GLY A 418 -11.80 0.46 -26.11
C GLY A 418 -12.82 1.60 -26.05
N GLN A 419 -14.01 1.32 -25.51
CA GLN A 419 -15.05 2.34 -25.35
C GLN A 419 -14.61 3.47 -24.40
N TYR A 420 -14.95 4.70 -24.77
CA TYR A 420 -14.73 5.89 -23.96
C TYR A 420 -15.73 5.95 -22.80
N ILE A 421 -15.34 5.40 -21.65
CA ILE A 421 -16.18 5.35 -20.44
C ILE A 421 -15.44 6.07 -19.30
N PRO A 422 -15.61 7.40 -19.14
CA PRO A 422 -15.14 8.12 -17.97
C PRO A 422 -15.67 7.52 -16.68
N GLY A 423 -14.84 7.48 -15.63
CA GLY A 423 -15.25 7.05 -14.30
C GLY A 423 -15.45 5.55 -14.11
N ALA A 424 -15.00 4.72 -15.05
CA ALA A 424 -14.93 3.27 -14.86
C ALA A 424 -13.82 2.88 -13.85
N PHE A 425 -12.79 3.72 -13.71
CA PHE A 425 -11.65 3.56 -12.80
C PHE A 425 -10.96 2.20 -12.95
N ARG A 426 -10.71 1.78 -14.19
CA ARG A 426 -9.90 0.58 -14.48
C ARG A 426 -8.51 0.74 -13.88
N THR A 427 -8.04 -0.31 -13.20
CA THR A 427 -6.74 -0.26 -12.51
C THR A 427 -5.60 -0.46 -13.50
N GLY A 428 -4.83 0.60 -13.76
CA GLY A 428 -3.63 0.51 -14.60
C GLY A 428 -2.40 0.00 -13.85
N HIS A 429 -1.32 -0.24 -14.58
CA HIS A 429 0.01 -0.55 -14.03
C HIS A 429 1.10 0.19 -14.82
N PHE A 430 2.13 0.68 -14.12
CA PHE A 430 3.18 1.54 -14.66
C PHE A 430 3.94 0.90 -15.82
N ALA A 431 3.98 -0.43 -15.88
CA ALA A 431 4.68 -1.14 -16.94
C ALA A 431 3.98 -0.95 -18.29
N GLY A 432 2.64 -1.11 -18.33
CA GLY A 432 1.87 -0.90 -19.54
C GLY A 432 1.66 0.57 -19.87
N THR A 433 1.25 1.37 -18.88
CA THR A 433 1.07 2.83 -19.10
C THR A 433 2.39 3.52 -19.42
N GLY A 434 3.48 3.14 -18.75
CA GLY A 434 4.82 3.65 -19.01
C GLY A 434 5.34 3.22 -20.38
N LEU A 435 5.15 1.97 -20.78
CA LEU A 435 5.53 1.49 -22.12
C LEU A 435 4.76 2.25 -23.22
N ALA A 436 3.44 2.40 -23.07
CA ALA A 436 2.61 3.14 -24.03
C ALA A 436 2.97 4.64 -24.08
N THR A 437 3.45 5.22 -22.97
CA THR A 437 3.73 6.65 -22.87
C THR A 437 5.16 7.02 -23.29
N PHE A 438 6.15 6.28 -22.79
CA PHE A 438 7.58 6.62 -22.90
C PHE A 438 8.40 5.54 -23.61
N GLY A 439 7.80 4.43 -24.01
CA GLY A 439 8.54 3.25 -24.43
C GLY A 439 9.44 2.77 -23.27
N TRP A 440 10.52 2.06 -23.57
CA TRP A 440 11.44 1.54 -22.55
C TRP A 440 12.09 2.60 -21.64
N TRP A 441 12.06 3.89 -22.02
CA TRP A 441 12.54 4.99 -21.19
C TRP A 441 11.78 5.14 -19.87
N TYR A 442 10.59 4.55 -19.73
CA TYR A 442 9.85 4.56 -18.46
C TYR A 442 10.67 3.97 -17.31
N LEU A 443 11.54 2.98 -17.56
CA LEU A 443 12.42 2.39 -16.55
C LEU A 443 13.50 3.38 -16.07
N LEU A 444 14.05 4.19 -16.97
CA LEU A 444 15.00 5.23 -16.59
C LEU A 444 14.32 6.34 -15.78
N LEU A 445 13.14 6.80 -16.23
CA LEU A 445 12.34 7.78 -15.49
C LEU A 445 12.01 7.27 -14.09
N MET A 446 11.59 6.00 -13.98
CA MET A 446 11.38 5.34 -12.71
C MET A 446 12.64 5.34 -11.84
N GLY A 447 13.81 5.02 -12.41
CA GLY A 447 15.08 5.05 -11.68
C GLY A 447 15.41 6.43 -11.11
N VAL A 448 15.34 7.46 -11.97
CA VAL A 448 15.58 8.87 -11.57
C VAL A 448 14.60 9.31 -10.49
N GLY A 449 13.34 8.88 -10.56
CA GLY A 449 12.34 9.19 -9.56
C GLY A 449 12.55 8.43 -8.24
N VAL A 450 12.88 7.14 -8.27
CA VAL A 450 12.96 6.31 -7.06
C VAL A 450 14.11 6.72 -6.12
N LEU A 451 15.22 7.24 -6.65
CA LEU A 451 16.35 7.69 -5.84
C LEU A 451 15.98 8.78 -4.80
N PRO A 452 15.41 9.94 -5.19
CA PRO A 452 14.92 10.93 -4.22
C PRO A 452 13.73 10.41 -3.41
N LEU A 453 12.91 9.50 -3.95
CA LEU A 453 11.83 8.88 -3.18
C LEU A 453 12.38 8.12 -1.96
N PHE A 454 13.41 7.28 -2.14
CA PHE A 454 14.04 6.56 -1.03
C PHE A 454 14.61 7.51 0.02
N PHE A 455 15.26 8.59 -0.41
CA PHE A 455 15.71 9.63 0.52
C PHE A 455 14.56 10.20 1.35
N LEU A 456 13.46 10.58 0.71
CA LEU A 456 12.31 11.22 1.37
C LEU A 456 11.56 10.31 2.34
N VAL A 457 11.39 9.02 2.02
CA VAL A 457 10.72 8.09 2.93
C VAL A 457 11.61 7.69 4.09
N ASP A 458 12.92 7.54 3.88
CA ASP A 458 13.86 7.20 4.97
C ASP A 458 14.20 8.39 5.86
N LEU A 459 13.80 9.61 5.49
CA LEU A 459 13.74 10.72 6.45
C LEU A 459 12.80 10.44 7.60
N PHE A 460 11.86 9.49 7.49
CA PHE A 460 10.97 9.05 8.58
C PHE A 460 11.60 8.02 9.52
N VAL A 461 12.88 7.68 9.30
CA VAL A 461 13.68 6.77 10.11
C VAL A 461 14.75 7.56 10.86
N VAL A 462 14.92 7.25 12.13
CA VAL A 462 15.95 7.86 12.96
C VAL A 462 16.74 6.78 13.69
N ASN A 463 18.06 6.87 13.53
CA ASN A 463 19.01 6.04 14.26
C ASN A 463 19.66 6.86 15.36
N PHE A 464 19.85 6.24 16.52
CA PHE A 464 20.64 6.76 17.63
C PHE A 464 21.53 5.66 18.20
N ARG A 465 22.62 6.08 18.83
CA ARG A 465 23.41 5.22 19.71
C ARG A 465 22.92 5.41 21.13
N GLU A 466 22.46 4.33 21.75
CA GLU A 466 22.04 4.32 23.15
C GLU A 466 22.76 3.17 23.84
N ASN A 467 23.51 3.49 24.92
CA ASN A 467 24.30 2.52 25.69
C ASN A 467 25.22 1.62 24.81
N GLY A 468 25.84 2.20 23.78
CA GLY A 468 26.71 1.47 22.84
C GLY A 468 25.98 0.68 21.74
N TYR A 469 24.64 0.65 21.75
CA TYR A 469 23.83 -0.05 20.73
C TYR A 469 23.17 0.93 19.76
N ASN A 470 23.18 0.60 18.47
CA ASN A 470 22.40 1.33 17.46
C ASN A 470 20.92 0.94 17.59
N SER A 471 20.09 1.90 17.96
CA SER A 471 18.63 1.77 18.02
C SER A 471 17.98 2.55 16.88
N THR A 472 17.08 1.89 16.17
CA THR A 472 16.23 2.48 15.12
C THR A 472 14.86 2.84 15.69
N TYR A 473 14.36 4.02 15.31
CA TYR A 473 13.02 4.52 15.59
C TYR A 473 12.32 4.93 14.30
N LEU A 474 11.02 4.65 14.25
CA LEU A 474 10.17 4.99 13.13
C LEU A 474 9.21 6.09 13.58
N SER A 475 9.06 7.13 12.76
CA SER A 475 8.05 8.15 13.02
C SER A 475 6.64 7.55 12.91
N LEU A 476 5.68 8.08 13.68
CA LEU A 476 4.29 7.68 13.53
C LEU A 476 3.76 7.99 12.12
N ALA A 477 4.20 9.10 11.52
CA ALA A 477 3.85 9.46 10.14
C ALA A 477 4.20 8.35 9.15
N GLY A 478 5.44 7.84 9.18
CA GLY A 478 5.85 6.75 8.30
C GLY A 478 5.15 5.42 8.61
N LEU A 479 4.84 5.16 9.88
CA LEU A 479 4.10 3.95 10.28
C LEU A 479 2.65 3.97 9.81
N ILE A 480 1.96 5.11 9.87
CA ILE A 480 0.60 5.25 9.34
C ILE A 480 0.55 4.97 7.83
N GLU A 481 1.58 5.42 7.10
CA GLU A 481 1.70 5.22 5.65
C GLU A 481 2.34 3.89 5.24
N ILE A 482 2.60 2.98 6.19
CA ILE A 482 3.39 1.77 5.90
C ILE A 482 2.74 0.84 4.87
N THR A 483 1.40 0.79 4.83
CA THR A 483 0.67 0.02 3.80
C THR A 483 0.84 0.64 2.43
N PHE A 484 0.81 1.98 2.34
CA PHE A 484 1.08 2.70 1.10
C PHE A 484 2.51 2.42 0.62
N PHE A 485 3.51 2.50 1.50
CA PHE A 485 4.90 2.19 1.14
C PHE A 485 5.06 0.73 0.68
N PHE A 486 4.45 -0.24 1.37
CA PHE A 486 4.56 -1.64 0.99
C PHE A 486 3.89 -1.97 -0.35
N THR A 487 2.81 -1.28 -0.70
CA THR A 487 2.03 -1.53 -1.94
C THR A 487 2.31 -0.51 -3.04
N LEU A 488 3.31 0.36 -2.83
CA LEU A 488 3.57 1.55 -3.63
C LEU A 488 3.68 1.24 -5.13
N PHE A 489 4.44 0.21 -5.47
CA PHE A 489 4.69 -0.21 -6.85
C PHE A 489 3.95 -1.50 -7.24
N SER A 490 2.91 -1.91 -6.53
CA SER A 490 2.17 -3.13 -6.87
C SER A 490 0.68 -2.87 -7.06
N VAL A 491 -0.06 -2.70 -5.97
CA VAL A 491 -1.54 -2.73 -5.97
C VAL A 491 -2.16 -1.38 -5.54
N SER A 492 -1.34 -0.34 -5.35
CA SER A 492 -1.85 1.00 -5.03
C SER A 492 -2.13 1.82 -6.28
N ASN A 493 -3.01 2.82 -6.20
CA ASN A 493 -3.25 3.76 -7.32
C ASN A 493 -1.96 4.49 -7.77
N PHE A 494 -0.93 4.50 -6.92
CA PHE A 494 0.38 5.05 -7.29
C PHE A 494 1.08 4.19 -8.33
N SER A 495 0.90 2.87 -8.33
CA SER A 495 1.54 1.97 -9.29
C SER A 495 0.97 2.08 -10.70
N GLU A 496 -0.08 2.88 -10.92
CA GLU A 496 -0.69 3.04 -12.25
C GLU A 496 0.22 3.70 -13.28
N SER A 497 1.12 4.60 -12.86
CA SER A 497 2.00 5.34 -13.77
C SER A 497 3.30 5.77 -13.07
N VAL A 498 4.41 5.74 -13.82
CA VAL A 498 5.71 6.26 -13.36
C VAL A 498 5.63 7.75 -12.98
N VAL A 499 4.70 8.49 -13.59
CA VAL A 499 4.51 9.93 -13.33
C VAL A 499 4.01 10.21 -11.90
N ASN A 500 3.37 9.23 -11.26
CA ASN A 500 2.92 9.36 -9.88
C ASN A 500 4.09 9.57 -8.88
N ILE A 501 5.30 9.10 -9.21
CA ILE A 501 6.50 9.35 -8.42
C ILE A 501 6.79 10.85 -8.31
N TYR A 502 6.72 11.57 -9.42
CA TYR A 502 6.95 13.02 -9.45
C TYR A 502 5.80 13.78 -8.81
N SER A 503 4.57 13.31 -8.98
CA SER A 503 3.40 13.86 -8.29
C SER A 503 3.52 13.74 -6.76
N PHE A 504 4.15 12.68 -6.27
CA PHE A 504 4.46 12.52 -4.86
C PHE A 504 5.47 13.54 -4.35
N PHE A 505 6.48 13.93 -5.16
CA PHE A 505 7.39 15.02 -4.80
C PHE A 505 6.69 16.38 -4.81
N ALA A 506 5.86 16.62 -5.81
CA ALA A 506 5.17 17.89 -5.96
C ALA A 506 4.16 18.16 -4.83
N ARG A 507 3.50 17.10 -4.33
CA ARG A 507 2.43 17.24 -3.33
C ARG A 507 2.41 16.15 -2.27
N GLY A 508 2.51 14.88 -2.67
CA GLY A 508 2.24 13.74 -1.77
C GLY A 508 3.05 13.76 -0.48
N TRP A 509 4.38 13.88 -0.60
CA TRP A 509 5.29 13.89 0.56
C TRP A 509 5.07 15.08 1.48
N PHE A 510 4.91 16.29 0.91
CA PHE A 510 4.61 17.50 1.69
C PHE A 510 3.28 17.39 2.41
N GLN A 511 2.25 16.84 1.76
CA GLN A 511 0.95 16.62 2.38
C GLN A 511 1.07 15.69 3.60
N MET A 512 1.79 14.57 3.48
CA MET A 512 2.03 13.65 4.61
C MET A 512 2.76 14.34 5.78
N LEU A 513 3.80 15.11 5.47
CA LEU A 513 4.59 15.82 6.47
C LEU A 513 3.77 16.88 7.22
N LEU A 514 3.08 17.74 6.47
CA LEU A 514 2.34 18.88 7.01
C LEU A 514 1.11 18.46 7.80
N LEU A 515 0.34 17.47 7.30
CA LEU A 515 -0.84 16.97 8.01
C LEU A 515 -0.46 16.31 9.33
N TYR A 516 0.62 15.52 9.35
CA TYR A 516 1.08 14.92 10.60
C TYR A 516 1.55 15.98 11.61
N TRP A 517 2.31 16.98 11.16
CA TRP A 517 2.71 18.09 12.04
C TRP A 517 1.50 18.83 12.61
N LEU A 518 0.53 19.18 11.76
CA LEU A 518 -0.69 19.83 12.19
C LEU A 518 -1.38 19.04 13.30
N LEU A 519 -1.59 17.73 13.10
CA LEU A 519 -2.23 16.85 14.09
C LEU A 519 -1.39 16.72 15.37
N LEU A 520 -0.07 16.59 15.25
CA LEU A 520 0.83 16.50 16.38
C LEU A 520 0.78 17.78 17.24
N PHE A 521 0.81 18.96 16.61
CA PHE A 521 0.76 20.24 17.34
C PHE A 521 -0.60 20.49 17.98
N VAL A 522 -1.70 20.25 17.25
CA VAL A 522 -3.06 20.40 17.76
C VAL A 522 -3.29 19.50 18.97
N THR A 523 -2.96 18.22 18.86
CA THR A 523 -3.18 17.26 19.97
C THR A 523 -2.24 17.46 21.15
N ARG A 524 -1.05 18.04 20.95
CA ARG A 524 -0.17 18.48 22.04
C ARG A 524 -0.75 19.63 22.85
N LYS A 525 -1.24 20.68 22.17
CA LYS A 525 -1.86 21.82 22.85
C LYS A 525 -3.08 21.36 23.68
N LEU A 526 -3.91 20.49 23.11
CA LEU A 526 -5.07 19.93 23.80
C LEU A 526 -4.68 18.99 24.97
N GLY A 527 -3.62 18.21 24.82
CA GLY A 527 -3.09 17.38 25.91
C GLY A 527 -2.46 18.18 27.06
N PHE A 528 -1.92 19.36 26.78
CA PHE A 528 -1.41 20.29 27.81
C PHE A 528 -2.55 20.89 28.62
N LEU A 529 -3.64 21.32 27.97
CA LEU A 529 -4.84 21.88 28.65
C LEU A 529 -5.46 20.91 29.67
N LYS A 530 -5.44 19.60 29.39
CA LYS A 530 -5.90 18.56 30.33
C LYS A 530 -5.03 18.42 31.60
N ARG A 531 -3.85 19.03 31.66
CA ARG A 531 -3.05 19.05 32.90
C ARG A 531 -3.42 20.21 33.84
N PHE A 532 -4.23 21.16 33.36
CA PHE A 532 -4.67 22.34 34.12
C PHE A 532 -6.16 22.31 34.51
N VAL A 533 -6.88 21.28 34.06
CA VAL A 533 -8.25 20.92 34.46
C VAL A 533 -8.17 19.55 35.11
#